data_AF-A0A942P832-F1
#
_entry.id   AF-A0A942P832-F1
#
_cell.length_a   1.000
_cell.length_b   1.000
_cell.length_c   1.000
_cell.angle_alpha   90.00
_cell.angle_beta   90.00
_cell.angle_gamma   90.00
#
_symmetry.space_group_name_H-M   'P 1'
#
loop_
_entity.id
_entity.type
_entity.pdbx_description
1 polymer ?
#
loop_
_entity_poly.entity_id
_entity_poly.type
_entity_poly.pdbx_seq_one_letter_code
_entity_poly.pdbx_strand_id
1 'polypeptide(L)'
;QKLAAREENRAPVLSELAALDDAAFRTRFSKSPVKRSGRERFLRNVLIAIGNAETVALVPDVLALLDDESPLVRGAAVWAASQLMNADEFAALKAKRAPAEADTSVAAEWDAA
;
A
#
# COMPACT_ATOMS: atom_id res chain seq x y z
N GLN A 1 2.11 18.89 -11.70
CA GLN A 1 3.04 19.44 -10.70
C GLN A 1 3.64 18.24 -9.97
N LYS A 2 4.91 17.89 -10.22
CA LYS A 2 5.56 16.73 -9.57
C LYS A 2 5.74 17.14 -8.10
N LEU A 3 4.98 16.54 -7.19
CA LEU A 3 5.08 16.85 -5.76
C LEU A 3 6.50 16.47 -5.32
N ALA A 4 7.35 17.45 -5.02
CA ALA A 4 8.64 17.20 -4.41
C ALA A 4 8.40 16.32 -3.17
N ALA A 5 9.20 15.25 -3.01
CA ALA A 5 9.10 14.37 -1.87
C ALA A 5 9.26 15.20 -0.60
N ARG A 6 8.16 15.40 0.13
CA ARG A 6 8.19 15.93 1.50
C ARG A 6 9.09 14.99 2.31
N GLU A 7 9.82 15.46 3.32
CA GLU A 7 10.71 14.59 4.12
C GLU A 7 10.00 13.37 4.73
N GLU A 8 8.68 13.48 4.90
CA GLU A 8 7.75 12.44 5.34
C GLU A 8 7.54 11.31 4.31
N ASN A 9 7.88 11.54 3.03
CA ASN A 9 7.78 10.58 1.93
C ASN A 9 9.11 9.83 1.67
N ARG A 10 10.06 9.89 2.60
CA ARG A 10 11.32 9.14 2.47
C ARG A 10 11.08 7.66 2.75
N ALA A 11 11.84 6.79 2.08
CA ALA A 11 11.68 5.34 2.17
C ALA A 11 11.64 4.78 3.61
N PRO A 12 12.56 5.14 4.53
CA PRO A 12 12.52 4.63 5.90
C PRO A 12 11.22 5.02 6.63
N VAL A 13 10.74 6.25 6.41
CA VAL A 13 9.50 6.75 7.02
C VAL A 13 8.29 6.01 6.46
N LEU A 14 8.25 5.79 5.14
CA LEU A 14 7.13 5.09 4.50
C LEU A 14 7.06 3.61 4.90
N SER A 15 8.19 2.92 5.06
CA SER A 15 8.22 1.53 5.58
C SER A 15 7.67 1.46 7.01
N GLU A 16 8.13 2.35 7.91
CA GLU A 16 7.60 2.41 9.29
C GLU A 16 6.09 2.65 9.33
N LEU A 17 5.57 3.49 8.45
CA LEU A 17 4.14 3.77 8.36
C LEU A 17 3.35 2.61 7.75
N ALA A 18 3.92 1.89 6.77
CA ALA A 18 3.30 0.72 6.14
C ALA A 18 3.18 -0.47 7.11
N ALA A 19 4.11 -0.58 8.06
CA ALA A 19 4.14 -1.66 9.07
C ALA A 19 3.16 -1.45 10.25
N LEU A 20 2.39 -0.37 10.29
CA LEU A 20 1.48 -0.10 11.41
C LEU A 20 0.28 -1.04 11.40
N ASP A 21 0.19 -1.89 12.44
CA ASP A 21 -1.05 -2.59 12.79
C ASP A 21 -2.06 -1.67 13.49
N ASP A 22 -3.24 -2.21 13.82
CA ASP A 22 -4.32 -1.43 14.43
C ASP A 22 -3.96 -0.85 15.81
N ALA A 23 -3.20 -1.60 16.61
CA ALA A 23 -2.78 -1.17 17.94
C ALA A 23 -1.70 -0.08 17.87
N ALA A 24 -0.71 -0.28 17.00
CA ALA A 24 0.36 0.68 16.73
C ALA A 24 -0.19 1.97 16.14
N PHE A 25 -1.12 1.90 15.17
CA PHE A 25 -1.80 3.06 14.60
C PHE A 25 -2.55 3.86 15.68
N ARG A 26 -3.37 3.18 16.51
CA ARG A 26 -4.14 3.83 17.58
C ARG A 26 -3.24 4.50 18.62
N THR A 27 -2.12 3.88 18.94
CA THR A 27 -1.12 4.43 19.87
C THR A 27 -0.45 5.66 19.27
N ARG A 28 0.08 5.52 18.05
CA ARG A 28 0.83 6.56 17.33
C ARG A 28 0.01 7.82 17.06
N PHE A 29 -1.28 7.67 16.79
CA PHE A 29 -2.20 8.77 16.46
C PHE A 29 -3.22 9.07 17.56
N SER A 30 -3.01 8.60 18.79
CA SER A 30 -3.97 8.71 19.90
C SER A 30 -4.56 10.10 20.14
N LYS A 31 -3.79 11.17 19.89
CA LYS A 31 -4.18 12.59 20.02
C LYS A 31 -4.17 13.36 18.69
N SER A 32 -4.15 12.65 17.56
CA SER A 32 -4.10 13.24 16.22
C SER A 32 -5.46 13.15 15.53
N PRO A 33 -5.89 14.17 14.77
CA PRO A 33 -7.05 14.09 13.90
C PRO A 33 -7.03 12.89 12.94
N VAL A 34 -5.83 12.39 12.59
CA VAL A 34 -5.63 11.22 11.72
C VAL A 34 -6.32 9.97 12.26
N LYS A 35 -6.43 9.82 13.59
CA LYS A 35 -7.09 8.67 14.23
C LYS A 35 -8.52 8.45 13.73
N ARG A 36 -9.25 9.54 13.43
CA ARG A 36 -10.64 9.47 12.97
C ARG A 36 -10.78 8.84 11.57
N SER A 37 -9.71 8.86 10.78
CA SER A 37 -9.69 8.23 9.45
C SER A 37 -9.56 6.71 9.55
N GLY A 38 -8.98 6.17 10.62
CA GLY A 38 -8.75 4.72 10.78
C GLY A 38 -7.52 4.20 10.02
N ARG A 39 -7.03 3.02 10.42
CA ARG A 39 -5.80 2.38 9.89
C ARG A 39 -5.89 2.14 8.39
N GLU A 40 -7.00 1.58 7.93
CA GLU A 40 -7.16 1.15 6.53
C GLU A 40 -7.01 2.31 5.54
N ARG A 41 -7.72 3.42 5.78
CA ARG A 41 -7.59 4.63 4.95
C ARG A 41 -6.20 5.26 5.05
N PHE A 42 -5.57 5.15 6.22
CA PHE A 42 -4.21 5.62 6.40
C PHE A 42 -3.22 4.80 5.57
N LEU A 43 -3.23 3.48 5.69
CA LEU A 43 -2.35 2.59 4.94
C LEU A 43 -2.60 2.67 3.43
N ARG A 44 -3.86 2.80 3.01
CA ARG A 44 -4.20 3.10 1.62
C ARG A 44 -3.46 4.35 1.13
N ASN A 45 -3.44 5.44 1.91
CA ASN A 45 -2.73 6.65 1.53
C ASN A 45 -1.20 6.48 1.55
N VAL A 46 -0.66 5.69 2.49
CA VAL A 46 0.76 5.34 2.52
C VAL A 46 1.16 4.57 1.26
N LEU A 47 0.41 3.54 0.88
CA LEU A 47 0.63 2.77 -0.35
C LEU A 47 0.57 3.64 -1.61
N ILE A 48 -0.37 4.58 -1.66
CA ILE A 48 -0.44 5.57 -2.75
C ILE A 48 0.81 6.47 -2.77
N ALA A 49 1.29 6.90 -1.60
CA ALA A 49 2.53 7.68 -1.52
C ALA A 49 3.75 6.85 -1.96
N ILE A 50 3.81 5.57 -1.59
CA ILE A 50 4.86 4.63 -2.00
C ILE A 50 4.91 4.48 -3.52
N GLY A 51 3.77 4.16 -4.17
CA GLY A 51 3.72 4.00 -5.62
C GLY A 51 4.06 5.29 -6.36
N ASN A 52 3.54 6.45 -5.91
CA ASN A 52 3.87 7.75 -6.51
C ASN A 52 5.33 8.16 -6.34
N ALA A 53 6.00 7.67 -5.29
CA ALA A 53 7.41 7.94 -5.04
C ALA A 53 8.33 6.96 -5.79
N GLU A 54 7.78 5.94 -6.46
CA GLU A 54 8.52 4.91 -7.22
C GLU A 54 9.67 4.28 -6.41
N THR A 55 9.46 4.12 -5.09
CA THR A 55 10.50 3.64 -4.17
C THR A 55 10.57 2.12 -4.19
N VAL A 56 11.33 1.56 -5.14
CA VAL A 56 11.50 0.10 -5.34
C VAL A 56 11.95 -0.64 -4.07
N ALA A 57 12.69 0.02 -3.18
CA ALA A 57 13.12 -0.57 -1.91
C ALA A 57 11.94 -0.97 -0.98
N LEU A 58 10.73 -0.46 -1.22
CA LEU A 58 9.51 -0.74 -0.45
C LEU A 58 8.63 -1.83 -1.05
N VAL A 59 9.07 -2.49 -2.14
CA VAL A 59 8.35 -3.64 -2.70
C VAL A 59 8.05 -4.70 -1.62
N PRO A 60 8.96 -5.07 -0.70
CA PRO A 60 8.65 -6.03 0.36
C PRO A 60 7.49 -5.59 1.28
N ASP A 61 7.45 -4.31 1.68
CA ASP A 61 6.36 -3.76 2.50
C ASP A 61 5.02 -3.79 1.75
N VAL A 62 5.03 -3.43 0.46
CA VAL A 62 3.84 -3.48 -0.41
C VAL A 62 3.33 -4.92 -0.56
N LEU A 63 4.23 -5.87 -0.81
CA LEU A 63 3.86 -7.28 -0.97
C LEU A 63 3.26 -7.88 0.30
N ALA A 64 3.74 -7.48 1.48
CA ALA A 64 3.16 -7.92 2.75
C ALA A 64 1.72 -7.44 2.93
N LEU A 65 1.40 -6.24 2.45
CA LEU A 65 0.06 -5.65 2.54
C LEU A 65 -0.94 -6.23 1.51
N LEU A 66 -0.50 -7.10 0.58
CA LEU A 66 -1.40 -7.89 -0.25
C LEU A 66 -2.16 -8.97 0.54
N ASP A 67 -1.70 -9.30 1.76
CA ASP A 67 -2.34 -10.28 2.64
C ASP A 67 -3.15 -9.60 3.78
N ASP A 68 -3.35 -8.27 3.73
CA ASP A 68 -4.12 -7.52 4.73
C ASP A 68 -5.62 -7.90 4.72
N GLU A 69 -6.25 -7.92 5.89
CA GLU A 69 -7.68 -8.23 6.02
C GLU A 69 -8.57 -7.21 5.27
N SER A 70 -8.16 -5.95 5.21
CA SER A 70 -8.91 -4.88 4.55
C SER A 70 -8.75 -4.93 3.03
N PRO A 71 -9.85 -5.11 2.26
CA PRO A 71 -9.81 -5.02 0.81
C PRO A 71 -9.28 -3.66 0.31
N LEU A 72 -9.54 -2.59 1.05
CA LEU A 72 -9.06 -1.25 0.71
C LEU A 72 -7.52 -1.18 0.73
N VAL A 73 -6.89 -1.87 1.69
CA VAL A 73 -5.43 -1.92 1.81
C VAL A 73 -4.86 -2.82 0.71
N ARG A 74 -5.43 -4.02 0.50
CA ARG A 74 -5.00 -4.94 -0.56
C ARG A 74 -5.07 -4.29 -1.94
N GLY A 75 -6.18 -3.65 -2.29
CA GLY A 75 -6.33 -2.96 -3.59
C GLY A 75 -5.28 -1.86 -3.80
N ALA A 76 -5.00 -1.06 -2.77
CA ALA A 76 -3.93 -0.07 -2.87
C ALA A 76 -2.53 -0.70 -2.99
N ALA A 77 -2.32 -1.87 -2.40
CA ALA A 77 -1.06 -2.60 -2.50
C ALA A 77 -0.87 -3.20 -3.91
N VAL A 78 -1.93 -3.65 -4.56
CA VAL A 78 -1.91 -4.06 -5.98
C VAL A 78 -1.44 -2.90 -6.86
N TRP A 79 -2.08 -1.74 -6.72
CA TRP A 79 -1.71 -0.55 -7.48
C TRP A 79 -0.26 -0.14 -7.20
N ALA A 80 0.16 -0.10 -5.94
CA ALA A 80 1.53 0.26 -5.59
C ALA A 80 2.54 -0.73 -6.20
N ALA A 81 2.26 -2.03 -6.15
CA ALA A 81 3.11 -3.05 -6.74
C ALA A 81 3.27 -2.86 -8.25
N SER A 82 2.20 -2.49 -8.97
CA SER A 82 2.26 -2.22 -10.41
C SER A 82 3.08 -0.99 -10.79
N GLN A 83 3.23 -0.03 -9.88
CA GLN A 83 4.10 1.13 -10.09
C GLN A 83 5.58 0.82 -9.80
N LEU A 84 5.86 -0.11 -8.88
CA LEU A 84 7.23 -0.37 -8.41
C LEU A 84 7.92 -1.53 -9.13
N MET A 85 7.18 -2.53 -9.55
CA MET A 85 7.71 -3.75 -10.16
C MET A 85 7.80 -3.59 -11.68
N ASN A 86 8.75 -4.29 -12.30
CA ASN A 86 8.75 -4.36 -13.76
C ASN A 86 7.58 -5.23 -14.25
N ALA A 87 7.26 -5.12 -15.54
CA ALA A 87 6.10 -5.78 -16.13
C ALA A 87 6.11 -7.31 -15.97
N ASP A 88 7.28 -7.96 -16.11
CA ASP A 88 7.39 -9.42 -16.02
C ASP A 88 7.19 -9.91 -14.58
N GLU A 89 7.81 -9.22 -13.61
CA GLU A 89 7.65 -9.52 -12.18
C GLU A 89 6.20 -9.30 -11.71
N PHE A 90 5.58 -8.20 -12.14
CA PHE A 90 4.20 -7.90 -11.78
C PHE A 90 3.23 -8.89 -12.44
N ALA A 91 3.45 -9.27 -13.69
CA ALA A 91 2.63 -10.28 -14.37
C ALA A 91 2.71 -11.65 -13.66
N ALA A 92 3.89 -12.07 -13.22
CA ALA A 92 4.06 -13.29 -12.43
C ALA A 92 3.34 -13.22 -11.08
N LEU A 93 3.40 -12.08 -10.39
CA LEU A 93 2.66 -11.84 -9.15
C LEU A 93 1.14 -11.89 -9.36
N LYS A 94 0.64 -11.18 -10.37
CA LYS A 94 -0.79 -11.13 -10.75
C LYS A 94 -1.31 -12.52 -11.06
N ALA A 95 -0.58 -13.31 -11.87
CA ALA A 95 -0.96 -14.68 -12.21
C ALA A 95 -1.07 -15.59 -10.98
N LYS A 96 -0.26 -15.36 -9.95
CA LYS A 96 -0.29 -16.13 -8.69
C LYS A 96 -1.40 -15.69 -7.74
N ARG A 97 -1.68 -14.38 -7.65
CA ARG A 97 -2.52 -13.80 -6.59
C ARG A 97 -3.94 -13.46 -7.05
N ALA A 98 -4.11 -12.90 -8.25
CA ALA A 98 -5.41 -12.44 -8.73
C ALA A 98 -6.50 -13.54 -8.74
N PRO A 99 -6.21 -14.80 -9.14
CA PRO A 99 -7.24 -15.86 -9.14
C PRO A 99 -7.76 -16.26 -7.75
N ALA A 100 -7.02 -15.94 -6.68
CA ALA A 100 -7.39 -16.27 -5.30
C ALA A 100 -8.08 -15.11 -4.57
N GLU A 101 -8.14 -13.93 -5.18
CA GLU A 101 -8.81 -12.76 -4.58
C GLU A 101 -10.34 -12.91 -4.71
N ALA A 102 -11.03 -12.88 -3.57
CA ALA A 102 -12.48 -13.04 -3.51
C ALA A 102 -13.21 -11.69 -3.54
N ASP A 103 -12.54 -10.59 -3.16
CA ASP A 103 -13.14 -9.27 -3.16
C ASP A 103 -13.15 -8.67 -4.57
N THR A 104 -14.34 -8.37 -5.07
CA THR A 104 -14.53 -7.83 -6.43
C THR A 104 -13.86 -6.48 -6.66
N SER A 105 -13.68 -5.66 -5.62
CA SER A 105 -13.01 -4.36 -5.76
C SER A 105 -11.50 -4.55 -5.92
N VAL A 106 -10.91 -5.51 -5.20
CA VAL A 106 -9.48 -5.83 -5.32
C VAL A 106 -9.19 -6.58 -6.63
N ALA A 107 -10.09 -7.45 -7.07
CA ALA A 107 -10.00 -8.09 -8.38
C ALA A 107 -9.98 -7.04 -9.52
N ALA A 108 -10.80 -6.00 -9.43
CA ALA A 108 -10.78 -4.90 -10.39
C ALA A 108 -9.46 -4.12 -10.39
N GLU A 109 -8.82 -3.93 -9.23
CA GLU A 109 -7.49 -3.33 -9.16
C GLU A 109 -6.43 -4.22 -9.83
N TRP A 110 -6.51 -5.55 -9.66
CA TRP A 110 -5.64 -6.47 -10.39
C TRP A 110 -5.85 -6.35 -11.90
N ASP A 111 -7.09 -6.26 -12.38
CA ASP A 111 -7.39 -6.16 -13.81
C ASP A 111 -6.95 -4.83 -14.44
N ALA A 112 -7.07 -3.73 -13.69
CA ALA A 112 -6.70 -2.39 -14.15
C ALA A 112 -5.18 -2.14 -14.19
N ALA A 113 -4.41 -2.90 -13.38
CA ALA A 113 -2.96 -2.86 -13.33
C ALA A 113 -2.32 -3.78 -14.38
#